data_AF-A0A9N9RQ30-F1
#
_entry.id   AF-A0A9N9RQ30-F1
#
_cell.length_a   1.000
_cell.length_b   1.000
_cell.length_c   1.000
_cell.angle_alpha   90.00
_cell.angle_beta   90.00
_cell.angle_gamma   90.00
#
_symmetry.space_group_name_H-M   'P 1'
#
loop_
_entity.id
_entity.type
_entity.pdbx_description
1 polymer ?
#
loop_
_entity_poly.entity_id
_entity_poly.type
_entity_poly.pdbx_seq_one_letter_code
_entity_poly.pdbx_strand_id
1 'polypeptide(L)'
;MWKLVCLLQITLGLYMFTIIVSGQIAGYTAGIDYPNYSEVPVGGTFSCQNRLPGYYADMETRCQVWHWCVHSGHQYSFLCPNGTVFNQAN
;
A
#
# COMPACT_ATOMS: atom_id res chain seq x y z
N MET A 1 16.33 41.97 3.87
CA MET A 1 17.03 40.70 4.23
C MET A 1 16.11 39.75 5.00
N TRP A 2 15.54 40.14 6.15
CA TRP A 2 14.65 39.27 6.94
C TRP A 2 13.41 38.71 6.19
N LYS A 3 12.77 39.54 5.36
CA LYS A 3 11.60 39.11 4.57
C LYS A 3 11.89 37.93 3.63
N LEU A 4 13.09 37.91 3.02
CA LEU A 4 13.54 36.84 2.13
C LEU A 4 13.84 35.56 2.93
N VAL A 5 14.38 35.68 4.14
CA VAL A 5 14.66 34.55 5.04
C VAL A 5 13.36 33.89 5.50
N CYS A 6 12.35 34.67 5.91
CA CYS A 6 11.04 34.12 6.27
C CYS A 6 10.36 33.41 5.11
N LEU A 7 10.37 34.00 3.91
CA LEU A 7 9.78 33.38 2.72
C LEU A 7 10.45 32.04 2.40
N LEU A 8 11.79 31.98 2.47
CA LEU A 8 12.54 30.75 2.23
C LEU A 8 12.21 29.66 3.26
N GLN A 9 12.04 30.03 4.53
CA GLN A 9 11.67 29.06 5.57
C GLN A 9 10.23 28.55 5.42
N ILE A 10 9.30 29.40 4.99
CA ILE A 10 7.92 29.00 4.73
C ILE A 10 7.85 28.05 3.54
N THR A 11 8.59 28.32 2.45
CA THR A 11 8.60 27.43 1.28
C THR A 11 9.28 26.10 1.56
N LEU A 12 10.42 26.08 2.27
CA LEU A 12 11.06 24.85 2.74
C LEU A 12 10.13 24.05 3.67
N GLY A 13 9.43 24.73 4.58
CA GLY A 13 8.47 24.09 5.48
C GLY A 13 7.31 23.44 4.75
N LEU A 14 6.72 24.13 3.77
CA LEU A 14 5.63 23.59 2.93
C LEU A 14 6.12 22.41 2.06
N TYR A 15 7.32 22.50 1.48
CA TYR A 15 7.89 21.42 0.69
C TYR A 15 8.13 20.16 1.54
N MET A 16 8.72 20.33 2.73
CA MET A 16 8.91 19.22 3.67
C MET A 16 7.56 18.66 4.14
N PHE A 17 6.56 19.52 4.39
CA PHE A 17 5.22 19.07 4.72
C PHE A 17 4.65 18.18 3.61
N THR A 18 4.73 18.60 2.35
CA THR A 18 4.25 17.78 1.21
C THR A 18 4.92 16.41 1.09
N ILE A 19 6.21 16.31 1.43
CA ILE A 19 6.93 15.03 1.45
C ILE A 19 6.38 14.11 2.54
N ILE A 20 6.07 14.65 3.73
CA ILE A 20 5.60 13.88 4.89
C ILE A 20 4.14 13.41 4.68
N VAL A 21 3.26 14.22 4.07
CA VAL A 21 1.86 13.82 3.86
C VAL A 21 1.66 12.84 2.71
N SER A 22 2.63 12.75 1.80
CA SER A 22 2.61 11.77 0.70
C SER A 22 3.03 10.40 1.22
N GLY A 23 2.22 9.82 2.11
CA GLY A 23 2.47 8.55 2.79
C GLY A 23 2.71 7.40 1.82
N GLN A 24 3.96 7.17 1.47
CA GLN A 24 4.47 6.02 0.75
C GLN A 24 5.69 5.49 1.49
N ILE A 25 6.02 4.21 1.30
CA ILE A 25 7.24 3.66 1.89
C ILE A 25 8.41 4.49 1.37
N ALA A 26 9.18 5.09 2.27
CA ALA A 26 10.29 5.98 1.91
C ALA A 26 11.28 5.23 1.00
N GLY A 27 11.47 5.75 -0.21
CA GLY A 27 12.35 5.14 -1.22
C GLY A 27 11.68 4.22 -2.24
N TYR A 28 10.35 4.08 -2.23
CA TYR A 28 9.62 3.21 -3.17
C TYR A 28 8.60 3.98 -4.01
N THR A 29 8.57 3.71 -5.31
CA THR A 29 7.72 4.35 -6.32
C THR A 29 6.69 3.38 -6.89
N ALA A 30 5.40 3.77 -6.87
CA ALA A 30 4.30 2.94 -7.39
C ALA A 30 4.46 2.67 -8.89
N GLY A 31 4.25 1.42 -9.30
CA GLY A 31 4.37 1.00 -10.70
C GLY A 31 5.81 0.72 -11.14
N ILE A 32 6.81 1.10 -10.35
CA ILE A 32 8.22 0.74 -10.58
C ILE A 32 8.63 -0.32 -9.56
N ASP A 33 8.67 0.03 -8.28
CA ASP A 33 9.20 -0.86 -7.23
C ASP A 33 8.17 -1.90 -6.76
N TYR A 34 6.88 -1.57 -6.84
CA TYR A 34 5.74 -2.43 -6.50
C TYR A 34 4.56 -2.14 -7.46
N PRO A 35 3.54 -3.02 -7.55
CA PRO A 35 2.45 -2.80 -8.50
C PRO A 35 1.59 -1.60 -8.10
N ASN A 36 0.83 -1.10 -9.07
CA ASN A 36 -0.07 0.04 -8.90
C ASN A 36 -1.44 -0.32 -9.47
N TYR A 37 -2.06 -1.35 -8.88
CA TYR A 37 -3.44 -1.69 -9.22
C TYR A 37 -4.38 -0.60 -8.70
N SER A 38 -5.43 -0.30 -9.48
CA SER A 38 -6.51 0.62 -9.07
C SER A 38 -7.71 -0.12 -8.47
N GLU A 39 -7.76 -1.45 -8.65
CA GLU A 39 -8.80 -2.35 -8.17
C GLU A 39 -8.21 -3.75 -7.95
N VAL A 40 -8.93 -4.61 -7.24
CA VAL A 40 -8.51 -6.01 -7.07
C VAL A 40 -8.62 -6.72 -8.43
N PRO A 41 -7.52 -7.26 -9.00
CA PRO A 41 -7.57 -7.95 -10.28
C PRO A 41 -8.49 -9.18 -10.24
N VAL A 42 -9.26 -9.35 -11.31
CA VAL A 42 -10.09 -10.55 -11.51
C VAL A 42 -9.24 -11.71 -12.06
N GLY A 43 -9.59 -12.94 -11.68
CA GLY A 43 -8.96 -14.14 -12.23
C GLY A 43 -7.63 -14.56 -11.59
N GLY A 44 -7.33 -14.11 -10.37
CA GLY A 44 -6.22 -14.63 -9.58
C GLY A 44 -6.40 -16.09 -9.16
N THR A 45 -5.32 -16.77 -8.81
CA THR A 45 -5.33 -18.19 -8.40
C THR A 45 -5.48 -18.38 -6.89
N PHE A 46 -5.40 -17.29 -6.10
CA PHE A 46 -5.55 -17.36 -4.66
C PHE A 46 -6.92 -17.94 -4.25
N SER A 47 -6.90 -18.83 -3.26
CA SER A 47 -8.11 -19.45 -2.70
C SER A 47 -8.00 -19.71 -1.19
N CYS A 48 -9.11 -19.52 -0.48
CA CYS A 48 -9.27 -19.85 0.93
C CYS A 48 -9.63 -21.32 1.22
N GLN A 49 -9.88 -22.16 0.20
CA GLN A 49 -10.44 -23.52 0.39
C GLN A 49 -9.62 -24.45 1.30
N ASN A 50 -8.30 -24.25 1.38
CA ASN A 50 -7.41 -25.07 2.22
C ASN A 50 -6.62 -24.21 3.22
N ARG A 51 -7.20 -23.10 3.67
CA ARG A 51 -6.56 -22.16 4.60
C ARG A 51 -7.39 -22.02 5.86
N LEU A 52 -6.70 -21.82 6.98
CA LEU A 52 -7.37 -21.46 8.23
C LEU A 52 -7.97 -20.06 8.12
N PRO A 53 -8.96 -19.72 8.96
CA PRO A 53 -9.44 -18.34 9.03
C PRO A 53 -8.28 -17.40 9.38
N GLY A 54 -8.12 -16.33 8.61
CA GLY A 54 -6.98 -15.44 8.77
C GLY A 54 -6.78 -14.48 7.60
N TYR A 55 -5.68 -13.73 7.67
CA TYR A 55 -5.27 -12.75 6.67
C TYR A 55 -4.07 -13.25 5.91
N TYR A 56 -4.14 -13.20 4.58
CA TYR A 56 -3.15 -13.78 3.70
C TYR A 56 -2.68 -12.77 2.65
N ALA A 57 -1.37 -12.70 2.45
CA ALA A 57 -0.79 -11.92 1.36
C ALA A 57 -1.02 -12.63 0.02
N ASP A 58 -1.37 -11.86 -1.02
CA ASP A 58 -1.42 -12.36 -2.39
C ASP A 58 -0.07 -12.17 -3.08
N MET A 59 0.61 -13.28 -3.36
CA MET A 59 1.93 -13.25 -3.98
C MET A 59 1.86 -12.93 -5.49
N GLU A 60 0.74 -13.19 -6.17
CA GLU A 60 0.59 -12.89 -7.61
C GLU A 60 0.57 -11.39 -7.86
N THR A 61 -0.07 -10.66 -6.95
CA THR A 61 -0.12 -9.20 -6.97
C THR A 61 1.02 -8.55 -6.19
N ARG A 62 2.13 -9.28 -5.94
CA ARG A 62 3.30 -8.83 -5.17
C ARG A 62 2.90 -8.16 -3.84
N CYS A 63 1.97 -8.79 -3.13
CA CYS A 63 1.43 -8.38 -1.84
C CYS A 63 0.64 -7.06 -1.84
N GLN A 64 0.32 -6.45 -2.99
CA GLN A 64 -0.56 -5.27 -3.01
C GLN A 64 -2.03 -5.66 -2.72
N VAL A 65 -2.46 -6.86 -3.11
CA VAL A 65 -3.74 -7.43 -2.67
C VAL A 65 -3.51 -8.33 -1.46
N TRP A 66 -4.49 -8.36 -0.57
CA TRP A 66 -4.55 -9.32 0.53
C TRP A 66 -5.97 -9.88 0.67
N HIS A 67 -6.05 -11.05 1.29
CA HIS A 67 -7.28 -11.81 1.41
C HIS A 67 -7.60 -12.11 2.87
N TRP A 68 -8.86 -11.91 3.24
CA TRP A 68 -9.42 -12.38 4.49
C TRP A 68 -10.21 -13.67 4.23
N CYS A 69 -9.68 -14.77 4.77
CA CYS A 69 -10.36 -16.06 4.78
C CYS A 69 -11.20 -16.19 6.05
N VAL A 70 -12.47 -16.55 5.90
CA VAL A 70 -13.37 -16.83 7.03
C VAL A 70 -13.67 -18.33 7.15
N HIS A 71 -14.29 -18.74 8.25
CA HIS A 71 -14.49 -20.15 8.61
C HIS A 71 -15.28 -20.98 7.58
N SER A 72 -16.12 -20.33 6.77
CA SER A 72 -16.87 -20.98 5.68
C SER A 72 -16.03 -21.26 4.43
N GLY A 73 -14.75 -20.88 4.41
CA GLY A 73 -13.92 -20.88 3.20
C GLY A 73 -14.24 -19.71 2.26
N HIS A 74 -15.14 -18.81 2.64
CA HIS A 74 -15.40 -17.57 1.90
C HIS A 74 -14.18 -16.63 1.98
N GLN A 75 -13.94 -15.93 0.88
CA GLN A 75 -12.81 -15.04 0.68
C GLN A 75 -13.29 -13.61 0.47
N TYR A 76 -12.67 -12.67 1.18
CA TYR A 76 -12.79 -11.25 0.89
C TYR A 76 -11.43 -10.72 0.46
N SER A 77 -11.40 -9.93 -0.61
CA SER A 77 -10.16 -9.43 -1.19
C SER A 77 -10.11 -7.91 -1.06
N PHE A 78 -8.94 -7.39 -0.72
CA PHE A 78 -8.74 -5.97 -0.48
C PHE A 78 -7.43 -5.52 -1.12
N LEU A 79 -7.41 -4.25 -1.53
CA LEU A 79 -6.26 -3.63 -2.16
C LEU A 79 -5.59 -2.67 -1.17
N CYS A 80 -4.27 -2.76 -1.05
CA CYS A 80 -3.45 -1.78 -0.34
C CYS A 80 -3.35 -0.47 -1.16
N PRO A 81 -3.36 0.70 -0.49
CA PRO A 81 -3.11 1.97 -1.16
C PRO A 81 -1.77 2.00 -1.91
N ASN A 82 -1.69 2.82 -2.96
CA ASN A 82 -0.46 3.12 -3.67
C ASN A 82 0.61 3.58 -2.68
N GLY A 83 1.76 2.93 -2.66
CA GLY A 83 2.77 3.18 -1.64
C GLY A 83 3.06 1.98 -0.76
N THR A 84 2.14 1.02 -0.69
CA THR A 84 2.11 0.04 0.41
C THR A 84 1.82 -1.37 -0.07
N VAL A 85 2.25 -2.35 0.73
CA VAL A 85 1.98 -3.77 0.53
C VAL A 85 1.59 -4.42 1.85
N PHE A 86 0.80 -5.48 1.79
CA PHE A 86 0.41 -6.24 2.96
C PHE A 86 1.59 -7.06 3.49
N ASN A 87 1.81 -6.98 4.80
CA ASN A 87 2.79 -7.79 5.50
C ASN A 87 2.05 -8.84 6.35
N GLN A 88 2.09 -10.09 5.92
CA GLN A 88 1.51 -11.19 6.67
C GLN A 88 2.44 -11.54 7.85
N ALA A 89 2.01 -11.21 9.07
CA ALA A 89 2.68 -11.65 10.28
C ALA A 89 2.52 -13.18 10.43
N ASN A 90 3.63 -13.85 10.73
CA ASN A 90 3.73 -15.30 10.86
C ASN A 90 3.29 -15.79 12.23
#